data_AF-A0A7C5YMA1-F1
#
_entry.id   AF-A0A7C5YMA1-F1
#
_cell.length_a   1.000
_cell.length_b   1.000
_cell.length_c   1.000
_cell.angle_alpha   90.00
_cell.angle_beta   90.00
_cell.angle_gamma   90.00
#
_symmetry.space_group_name_H-M   'P 1'
#
loop_
_entity.id
_entity.type
_entity.pdbx_description
1 polymer ?
#
loop_
_entity_poly.entity_id
_entity_poly.type
_entity_poly.pdbx_seq_one_letter_code
_entity_poly.pdbx_strand_id
1 'polypeptide(L)' 'MRKPKIRELKEAFRALFEGADTTGFPLEPVEPVEGYRGKPEFQEQCIGCGACAEVCPSGAIELS' A
#
# COMPACT_ATOMS: atom_id res chain seq x y z
N MET A 1 1.04 -37.46 -15.89
CA MET A 1 0.34 -36.19 -15.57
C MET A 1 -1.14 -36.47 -15.36
N ARG A 2 -1.73 -36.06 -14.24
CA ARG A 2 -3.20 -36.15 -14.06
C ARG A 2 -3.85 -35.07 -14.93
N LYS A 3 -4.86 -35.43 -15.72
CA LYS A 3 -5.62 -34.45 -16.51
C LYS A 3 -6.31 -33.47 -15.56
N PRO A 4 -6.36 -32.17 -15.88
CA PRO A 4 -7.09 -31.22 -15.06
C PRO A 4 -8.57 -31.59 -14.99
N LYS A 5 -9.18 -31.39 -13.83
CA LYS A 5 -10.62 -31.61 -13.62
C LYS A 5 -11.42 -30.55 -14.39
N ILE A 6 -12.69 -30.86 -14.69
CA ILE A 6 -13.62 -29.92 -15.37
C ILE A 6 -13.67 -28.55 -14.66
N ARG A 7 -13.59 -28.53 -13.33
CA ARG A 7 -13.56 -27.30 -12.53
C ARG A 7 -12.36 -26.41 -12.85
N GLU A 8 -11.18 -27.02 -13.02
CA GLU A 8 -9.93 -26.29 -13.29
C GLU A 8 -9.94 -25.70 -14.70
N LEU A 9 -10.50 -26.44 -15.67
CA LEU A 9 -10.73 -25.93 -17.02
C LEU A 9 -11.70 -24.74 -17.02
N LYS A 10 -12.78 -24.81 -16.24
CA LYS A 10 -13.75 -23.70 -16.13
C LYS A 10 -13.12 -22.43 -15.57
N GLU A 11 -12.34 -22.54 -14.49
CA GLU A 11 -11.65 -21.38 -13.91
C GLU A 11 -10.58 -20.83 -14.86
N ALA A 12 -9.85 -21.70 -15.57
CA ALA A 12 -8.87 -21.25 -16.56
C ALA A 12 -9.53 -20.48 -17.71
N PHE A 13 -10.67 -20.96 -18.20
CA PHE A 13 -11.46 -20.24 -19.19
C PHE A 13 -11.96 -18.90 -18.66
N ARG A 14 -12.44 -18.85 -17.42
CA ARG A 14 -12.92 -17.61 -16.78
C ARG A 14 -11.81 -16.57 -16.66
N ALA A 15 -10.64 -16.96 -16.15
CA ALA A 15 -9.48 -16.09 -15.96
C ALA A 15 -8.94 -15.52 -17.29
N LEU A 16 -9.04 -16.28 -18.39
CA LEU A 16 -8.64 -15.79 -19.71
C LEU A 16 -9.48 -14.57 -20.16
N PHE A 17 -10.74 -14.50 -19.76
CA PHE A 17 -11.66 -13.42 -20.13
C PHE A 17 -11.77 -12.31 -19.09
N GLU A 18 -11.71 -12.62 -17.79
CA GLU A 18 -11.82 -11.63 -16.72
C GLU A 18 -10.52 -10.84 -16.50
N GLY A 19 -9.41 -11.28 -17.10
CA GLY A 19 -8.11 -10.61 -16.97
C GLY A 19 -7.39 -10.95 -15.68
N ALA A 20 -6.28 -10.27 -15.42
CA ALA A 20 -5.48 -10.47 -14.22
C ALA A 20 -6.09 -9.71 -13.04
N ASP A 21 -6.25 -10.38 -11.89
CA ASP A 21 -6.66 -9.80 -10.61
C ASP A 21 -5.48 -9.09 -9.93
N THR A 22 -4.84 -8.17 -10.65
CA THR A 22 -3.70 -7.37 -10.17
C THR A 22 -3.94 -5.91 -10.50
N THR A 23 -3.31 -5.04 -9.71
CA THR A 23 -3.20 -3.62 -10.05
C THR A 23 -2.05 -3.40 -11.02
N GLY A 24 -2.06 -2.26 -11.71
CA GLY A 24 -1.03 -1.87 -12.68
C GLY A 24 0.31 -1.45 -12.08
N PHE A 25 0.62 -1.78 -10.82
CA PHE A 25 1.87 -1.38 -10.19
C PHE A 25 3.07 -2.07 -10.88
N PRO A 26 4.17 -1.36 -11.20
CA PRO A 26 4.50 0.04 -10.87
C PRO A 26 4.16 1.07 -11.96
N LEU A 27 3.55 0.65 -13.07
CA LEU A 27 3.22 1.54 -14.20
C LEU A 27 2.15 2.56 -13.81
N GLU A 28 1.12 2.12 -13.09
CA GLU A 28 0.05 2.95 -12.54
C GLU A 28 0.14 2.95 -11.01
N PRO A 29 0.43 4.11 -10.38
CA PRO A 29 0.44 4.20 -8.92
C PRO A 29 -0.97 4.09 -8.37
N VAL A 30 -1.08 3.49 -7.18
CA VAL A 30 -2.36 3.36 -6.48
C VAL A 30 -2.67 4.67 -5.77
N GLU A 31 -3.88 5.20 -5.96
CA GLU A 31 -4.35 6.35 -5.19
C GLU A 31 -4.66 5.92 -3.74
N PRO A 32 -4.08 6.59 -2.74
CA PRO A 32 -4.31 6.25 -1.35
C PRO A 32 -5.74 6.58 -0.92
N VAL A 33 -6.30 5.75 -0.04
CA VAL A 33 -7.60 6.00 0.59
C VAL A 33 -7.58 7.27 1.45
N GLU A 34 -8.74 7.86 1.67
CA GLU A 34 -8.89 9.04 2.54
C GLU A 34 -8.35 8.77 3.95
N GLY A 35 -7.50 9.65 4.46
CA GLY A 35 -6.87 9.51 5.79
C GLY A 35 -5.68 8.56 5.86
N TYR A 36 -5.17 8.06 4.72
CA TYR A 36 -3.96 7.24 4.70
C TYR A 36 -2.76 8.00 5.30
N ARG A 37 -2.14 7.42 6.34
CA ARG A 37 -1.00 8.01 7.03
C ARG A 37 0.29 7.67 6.28
N GLY A 38 0.59 8.49 5.27
CA GLY A 38 1.81 8.38 4.48
C GLY A 38 3.07 8.85 5.21
N LYS A 39 4.07 9.31 4.44
CA LYS A 39 5.30 9.87 4.99
C LYS A 39 4.99 11.19 5.71
N PRO A 40 5.35 11.35 7.00
CA PRO A 40 5.23 12.64 7.68
C PRO A 40 6.15 13.69 7.03
N GLU A 41 5.64 14.91 6.88
CA GLU A 41 6.40 16.06 6.42
C GLU A 41 6.40 17.16 7.49
N PHE A 42 7.49 17.93 7.55
CA PHE A 42 7.56 19.08 8.44
C PHE A 42 6.67 20.20 7.93
N GLN A 43 6.00 20.87 8.87
CA GLN A 43 5.20 22.05 8.57
C GLN A 43 6.03 23.31 8.81
N GLU A 44 5.82 24.33 7.99
CA GLU A 44 6.49 25.64 8.10
C GLU A 44 6.23 26.33 9.45
N GLN A 45 5.15 25.98 10.13
CA GLN A 45 4.77 26.51 11.45
C GLN A 45 5.48 25.82 12.62
N CYS A 46 6.42 24.91 12.36
CA CYS A 46 7.17 24.24 13.40
C CYS A 46 7.98 25.25 14.25
N ILE A 47 7.74 25.25 15.56
CA ILE A 47 8.47 26.10 16.53
C ILE A 47 9.57 25.34 17.30
N GLY A 48 9.83 24.08 16.95
CA GLY A 48 10.86 23.27 17.62
C GLY A 48 10.51 22.86 19.06
N CYS A 49 9.22 22.74 19.41
CA CYS A 49 8.80 22.42 20.78
C CYS A 49 9.14 20.99 21.25
N GLY A 50 9.44 20.08 20.32
CA GLY A 50 9.82 18.70 20.63
C GLY A 50 8.71 17.75 21.06
N ALA A 51 7.45 18.21 21.14
CA ALA A 51 6.31 17.36 21.51
C ALA A 51 6.13 16.15 20.58
N CYS A 52 6.46 16.28 19.29
CA CYS A 52 6.43 15.17 18.34
C CYS A 52 7.44 14.07 18.67
N ALA A 53 8.62 14.43 19.16
CA ALA A 53 9.65 13.47 19.59
C ALA A 53 9.24 12.79 20.90
N GLU A 54 8.73 13.54 21.87
CA GLU A 54 8.26 13.01 23.16
C GLU A 54 7.13 11.99 23.00
N VAL A 55 6.15 12.27 22.14
CA VAL A 55 5.00 11.38 21.91
C VAL A 55 5.32 10.19 20.99
N CYS A 56 6.50 10.17 20.35
CA CYS A 56 6.85 9.15 19.38
C CYS A 56 7.06 7.78 20.06
N PRO A 57 6.20 6.78 19.81
CA PRO A 57 6.32 5.48 20.49
C PRO A 57 7.60 4.73 20.13
N SER A 58 8.11 4.95 18.92
CA SER A 58 9.32 4.32 18.41
C SER A 58 10.58 5.13 18.69
N GLY A 59 10.48 6.34 19.24
CA GLY A 59 11.62 7.24 19.43
C GLY A 59 12.37 7.59 18.14
N ALA A 60 11.67 7.61 16.99
CA ALA A 60 12.28 7.76 15.67
C ALA A 60 12.48 9.22 15.22
N ILE A 61 12.18 10.18 16.09
CA ILE A 61 12.24 11.61 15.79
C ILE A 61 13.33 12.23 16.67
N GLU A 62 14.33 12.83 16.03
CA GLU A 62 15.39 13.58 16.69
C GLU A 62 15.25 15.07 16.34
N LEU A 63 15.52 15.94 17.31
CA LEU A 63 15.57 17.39 17.12
C LEU A 63 17.02 17.80 16.89
N SER A 64 17.31 18.36 15.73
CA SER A 64 18.60 18.93 15.36
C SER A 64 18.62 20.45 15.52
#